data_AF-A0A2J4PCS1-F1
#
_entry.id   AF-A0A2J4PCS1-F1
#
_cell.length_a   1.000
_cell.length_b   1.000
_cell.length_c   1.000
_cell.angle_alpha   90.00
_cell.angle_beta   90.00
_cell.angle_gamma   90.00
#
_symmetry.space_group_name_H-M   'P 1'
#
loop_
_entity.id
_entity.type
_entity.pdbx_description
1 polymer ?
#
loop_
_entity_poly.entity_id
_entity_poly.type
_entity_poly.pdbx_seq_one_letter_code
_entity_poly.pdbx_strand_id
1 'polypeptide(L)'
;LLGLVMAIRMTHETAAQPLQEARRLLDSVGWAFILPQILAVLGLLFTAAGVGNSISWLTQHYLAVDSRFIAVAVYTLGMALLTMVMGNAFAAFPIVTAGVGIPILVLQHGGNPAVMAAIGMFSGYCGTLMTPMAANFNIVPAALLELPDKNAVIKAQVPTGVMLLIVNVFLLYFLMFL
;
A
#
# COMPACT_ATOMS: atom_id res chain seq x y z
N LEU A 1 -24.39 -6.12 -9.30
CA LEU A 1 -25.87 -6.21 -9.40
C LEU A 1 -26.34 -7.63 -9.73
N LEU A 2 -25.89 -8.26 -10.82
CA LEU A 2 -26.25 -9.66 -11.14
C LEU A 2 -25.91 -10.66 -10.01
N GLY A 3 -24.75 -10.53 -9.37
CA GLY A 3 -24.38 -11.35 -8.22
C GLY A 3 -25.29 -11.17 -6.99
N LEU A 4 -25.82 -9.96 -6.76
CA LEU A 4 -26.77 -9.68 -5.67
C LEU A 4 -28.09 -10.41 -5.93
N VAL A 5 -28.59 -10.35 -7.17
CA VAL A 5 -29.82 -11.03 -7.58
C VAL A 5 -29.67 -12.56 -7.44
N MET A 6 -28.53 -13.10 -7.83
CA MET A 6 -28.23 -14.53 -7.65
C MET A 6 -28.17 -14.93 -6.17
N ALA A 7 -27.49 -14.13 -5.34
CA ALA A 7 -27.39 -14.40 -3.89
C ALA A 7 -28.77 -14.41 -3.22
N ILE A 8 -29.60 -13.39 -3.48
CA ILE A 8 -30.98 -13.31 -2.97
C ILE A 8 -31.80 -14.54 -3.41
N ARG A 9 -31.66 -14.95 -4.67
CA ARG A 9 -32.38 -16.12 -5.21
C ARG A 9 -31.92 -17.44 -4.60
N MET A 10 -30.64 -17.57 -4.24
CA MET A 10 -30.09 -18.79 -3.63
C MET A 10 -30.38 -18.88 -2.12
N THR A 11 -30.32 -17.75 -1.40
CA THR A 11 -30.56 -17.72 0.05
C THR A 11 -32.03 -17.58 0.40
N HIS A 12 -32.89 -17.23 -0.57
CA HIS A 12 -34.32 -16.97 -0.39
C HIS A 12 -34.59 -15.81 0.58
N GLU A 13 -33.59 -14.94 0.81
CA GLU A 13 -33.68 -13.80 1.71
C GLU A 13 -34.34 -12.59 1.05
N THR A 14 -34.76 -11.61 1.85
CA THR A 14 -35.35 -10.37 1.32
C THR A 14 -34.30 -9.47 0.65
N ALA A 15 -34.71 -8.66 -0.32
CA ALA A 15 -33.79 -7.71 -0.97
C ALA A 15 -33.22 -6.64 0.00
N ALA A 16 -33.83 -6.46 1.17
CA ALA A 16 -33.38 -5.54 2.21
C ALA A 16 -32.29 -6.15 3.12
N GLN A 17 -32.20 -7.48 3.23
CA GLN A 17 -31.23 -8.19 4.06
C GLN A 17 -29.77 -7.81 3.74
N PRO A 18 -29.32 -7.77 2.47
CA PRO A 18 -27.96 -7.32 2.14
C PRO A 18 -27.65 -5.91 2.65
N LEU A 19 -28.65 -5.03 2.66
CA LEU A 19 -28.48 -3.65 3.12
C LEU A 19 -28.38 -3.57 4.65
N GLN A 20 -29.16 -4.38 5.36
CA GLN A 20 -29.11 -4.48 6.81
C GLN A 20 -27.78 -5.08 7.29
N GLU A 21 -27.32 -6.16 6.65
CA GLU A 21 -26.03 -6.77 6.98
C GLU A 21 -24.85 -5.87 6.57
N ALA A 22 -24.92 -5.17 5.44
CA ALA A 22 -23.92 -4.15 5.11
C ALA A 22 -23.83 -3.06 6.19
N ARG A 23 -24.97 -2.57 6.69
CA ARG A 23 -25.01 -1.60 7.79
C ARG A 23 -24.43 -2.18 9.07
N ARG A 24 -24.83 -3.40 9.47
CA ARG A 24 -24.31 -4.07 10.66
C ARG A 24 -22.79 -4.30 10.59
N LEU A 25 -22.28 -4.70 9.42
CA LEU A 25 -20.85 -4.83 9.17
C LEU A 25 -20.14 -3.48 9.27
N LEU A 26 -20.70 -2.43 8.66
CA LEU A 26 -20.16 -1.06 8.78
C LEU A 26 -20.23 -0.54 10.22
N ASP A 27 -21.27 -0.86 11.00
CA ASP A 27 -21.36 -0.44 12.40
C ASP A 27 -20.32 -1.18 13.26
N SER A 28 -20.04 -2.46 12.97
CA SER A 28 -19.05 -3.27 13.70
C SER A 28 -17.59 -3.01 13.32
N VAL A 29 -17.31 -2.64 12.06
CA VAL A 29 -15.95 -2.48 11.49
C VAL A 29 -15.74 -1.08 10.89
N GLY A 30 -16.60 -0.13 11.20
CA GLY A 30 -16.63 1.19 10.56
C GLY A 30 -15.36 2.02 10.75
N TRP A 31 -14.71 1.88 11.92
CA TRP A 31 -13.44 2.55 12.18
C TRP A 31 -12.34 2.08 11.20
N ALA A 32 -12.29 0.79 10.89
CA ALA A 32 -11.33 0.22 9.94
C ALA A 32 -11.70 0.57 8.49
N PHE A 33 -12.98 0.74 8.18
CA PHE A 33 -13.47 1.16 6.87
C PHE A 33 -13.10 2.61 6.53
N ILE A 34 -13.13 3.52 7.50
CA ILE A 34 -12.79 4.94 7.31
C ILE A 34 -11.26 5.16 7.30
N LEU A 35 -10.48 4.25 7.91
CA LEU A 35 -9.04 4.38 8.06
C LEU A 35 -8.30 4.68 6.74
N PRO A 36 -8.53 3.98 5.61
CA PRO A 36 -7.87 4.30 4.34
C PRO A 36 -8.16 5.71 3.83
N GLN A 37 -9.37 6.25 4.08
CA GLN A 37 -9.72 7.61 3.68
C GLN A 37 -8.96 8.66 4.50
N ILE A 38 -8.84 8.46 5.81
CA ILE A 38 -8.03 9.32 6.69
C ILE A 38 -6.56 9.26 6.28
N LEU A 39 -6.05 8.08 5.95
CA LEU A 39 -4.66 7.88 5.54
C LEU A 39 -4.35 8.51 4.17
N ALA A 40 -5.31 8.52 3.24
CA ALA A 40 -5.19 9.27 2.00
C ALA A 40 -5.09 10.78 2.25
N VAL A 41 -5.92 11.33 3.16
CA VAL A 41 -5.85 12.74 3.57
C VAL A 41 -4.51 13.05 4.25
N LEU A 42 -3.99 12.15 5.09
CA LEU A 42 -2.67 12.30 5.70
C LEU A 42 -1.57 12.36 4.63
N GLY A 43 -1.63 11.52 3.60
CA GLY A 43 -0.72 11.58 2.45
C GLY A 43 -0.75 12.94 1.77
N LEU A 44 -1.93 13.49 1.51
CA LEU A 44 -2.10 14.84 0.96
C LEU A 44 -1.50 15.92 1.88
N LEU A 45 -1.72 15.81 3.19
CA LEU A 45 -1.18 16.75 4.17
C LEU A 45 0.35 16.74 4.18
N PHE A 46 0.98 15.56 4.10
CA PHE A 46 2.44 15.46 4.02
C PHE A 46 3.01 16.00 2.71
N THR A 47 2.31 15.79 1.59
CA THR A 47 2.66 16.42 0.33
C THR A 47 2.57 17.95 0.43
N ALA A 48 1.48 18.48 1.00
CA ALA A 48 1.29 19.92 1.21
C ALA A 48 2.32 20.52 2.19
N ALA A 49 2.72 19.77 3.22
CA ALA A 49 3.76 20.14 4.17
C ALA A 49 5.18 20.08 3.57
N GLY A 50 5.34 19.64 2.32
CA GLY A 50 6.63 19.61 1.63
C GLY A 50 7.53 18.44 2.00
N VAL A 51 7.01 17.39 2.65
CA VAL A 51 7.81 16.21 3.04
C VAL A 51 8.44 15.54 1.82
N GLY A 52 7.73 15.53 0.68
CA GLY A 52 8.28 15.03 -0.59
C GLY A 52 9.53 15.77 -1.05
N ASN A 53 9.58 17.09 -0.87
CA ASN A 53 10.74 17.91 -1.25
C ASN A 53 11.96 17.58 -0.39
N SER A 54 11.76 17.41 0.92
CA SER A 54 12.83 17.00 1.85
C SER A 54 13.39 15.63 1.49
N ILE A 55 12.53 14.68 1.14
CA ILE A 55 12.94 13.34 0.71
C ILE A 55 13.69 13.42 -0.62
N SER A 56 13.20 14.19 -1.59
CA SER A 56 13.88 14.39 -2.87
C SER A 56 15.30 14.93 -2.67
N TRP A 57 15.46 15.96 -1.83
CA TRP A 57 16.77 16.52 -1.50
C TRP A 57 17.70 15.48 -0.87
N LEU A 58 17.23 14.73 0.13
CA LEU A 58 17.99 13.64 0.76
C LEU A 58 18.41 12.58 -0.27
N THR A 59 17.50 12.21 -1.16
CA THR A 59 17.75 11.16 -2.15
C THR A 59 18.75 11.61 -3.19
N GLN A 60 18.65 12.83 -3.71
CA GLN A 60 19.59 13.36 -4.70
C GLN A 60 20.99 13.64 -4.12
N HIS A 61 21.06 14.02 -2.84
CA HIS A 61 22.34 14.42 -2.23
C HIS A 61 23.10 13.23 -1.63
N TYR A 62 22.39 12.23 -1.08
CA TYR A 62 23.02 11.10 -0.38
C TYR A 62 22.95 9.77 -1.14
N LEU A 63 22.09 9.63 -2.15
CA LEU A 63 21.98 8.39 -2.93
C LEU A 63 22.44 8.63 -4.37
N ALA A 64 23.30 7.74 -4.87
CA ALA A 64 23.76 7.73 -6.26
C ALA A 64 22.66 7.20 -7.20
N VAL A 65 21.60 7.97 -7.37
CA VAL A 65 20.43 7.64 -8.21
C VAL A 65 20.66 7.85 -9.70
N ASP A 66 21.90 8.05 -10.14
CA ASP A 66 22.29 8.10 -11.56
C ASP A 66 22.08 6.74 -12.25
N SER A 67 22.13 5.65 -11.51
CA SER A 67 21.78 4.33 -12.03
C SER A 67 20.28 4.09 -11.94
N ARG A 68 19.67 3.73 -13.08
CA ARG A 68 18.26 3.33 -13.17
C ARG A 68 17.89 2.23 -12.18
N PHE A 69 18.78 1.25 -11.97
CA PHE A 69 18.52 0.16 -11.04
C PHE A 69 18.51 0.63 -9.59
N ILE A 70 19.45 1.51 -9.21
CA ILE A 70 19.49 2.09 -7.86
C ILE A 70 18.26 2.95 -7.62
N ALA A 71 17.87 3.79 -8.59
CA ALA A 71 16.65 4.60 -8.48
C ALA A 71 15.40 3.73 -8.27
N VAL A 72 15.27 2.63 -9.01
CA VAL A 72 14.16 1.69 -8.86
C VAL A 72 14.17 1.04 -7.48
N ALA A 73 15.33 0.53 -7.03
CA ALA A 73 15.46 -0.10 -5.72
C ALA A 73 15.15 0.87 -4.58
N VAL A 74 15.64 2.12 -4.65
CA VAL A 74 15.36 3.17 -3.66
C VAL A 74 13.86 3.45 -3.61
N TYR A 75 13.18 3.55 -4.75
CA TYR A 75 11.75 3.78 -4.79
C TYR A 75 10.95 2.60 -4.22
N THR A 76 11.21 1.36 -4.65
CA THR A 76 10.45 0.19 -4.19
C THR A 76 10.70 -0.14 -2.72
N LEU A 77 11.95 -0.07 -2.26
CA LEU A 77 12.30 -0.29 -0.86
C LEU A 77 11.81 0.87 -0.01
N GLY A 78 11.96 2.12 -0.47
CA GLY A 78 11.41 3.30 0.20
C GLY A 78 9.89 3.21 0.36
N MET A 79 9.18 2.77 -0.68
CA MET A 79 7.74 2.49 -0.63
C MET A 79 7.40 1.48 0.45
N ALA A 80 8.08 0.33 0.49
CA ALA A 80 7.82 -0.73 1.47
C ALA A 80 8.16 -0.29 2.90
N LEU A 81 9.35 0.31 3.11
CA LEU A 81 9.83 0.77 4.41
C LEU A 81 8.94 1.87 5.00
N LEU A 82 8.63 2.90 4.22
CA LEU A 82 7.78 3.99 4.69
C LEU A 82 6.35 3.49 4.96
N THR A 83 5.87 2.54 4.17
CA THR A 83 4.60 1.85 4.44
C THR A 83 4.64 1.08 5.75
N MET A 84 5.75 0.40 6.07
CA MET A 84 5.90 -0.29 7.35
C MET A 84 5.79 0.67 8.54
N VAL A 85 6.32 1.89 8.40
CA VAL A 85 6.20 2.95 9.43
C VAL A 85 4.77 3.46 9.54
N MET A 86 4.12 3.76 8.41
CA MET A 86 2.77 4.34 8.41
C MET A 86 1.64 3.32 8.58
N GLY A 87 1.91 2.03 8.41
CA GLY A 87 0.91 0.96 8.46
C GLY A 87 0.04 0.83 7.20
N ASN A 88 0.26 1.65 6.15
CA ASN A 88 -0.55 1.61 4.94
C ASN A 88 0.14 2.21 3.71
N ALA A 89 -0.01 1.54 2.56
CA ALA A 89 0.56 1.96 1.29
C ALA A 89 -0.03 3.27 0.76
N PHE A 90 -1.32 3.57 1.02
CA PHE A 90 -1.98 4.79 0.56
C PHE A 90 -1.44 6.06 1.23
N ALA A 91 -0.95 5.95 2.46
CA ALA A 91 -0.31 7.07 3.14
C ALA A 91 1.12 7.29 2.63
N ALA A 92 1.87 6.21 2.39
CA ALA A 92 3.23 6.25 1.87
C ALA A 92 3.34 6.70 0.41
N PHE A 93 2.38 6.30 -0.41
CA PHE A 93 2.47 6.45 -1.85
C PHE A 93 2.64 7.91 -2.32
N PRO A 94 1.85 8.90 -1.87
CA PRO A 94 2.04 10.29 -2.29
C PRO A 94 3.41 10.84 -1.90
N ILE A 95 3.93 10.46 -0.74
CA ILE A 95 5.19 10.97 -0.21
C ILE A 95 6.38 10.46 -1.03
N VAL A 96 6.48 9.13 -1.19
CA VAL A 96 7.61 8.51 -1.92
C VAL A 96 7.51 8.78 -3.42
N THR A 97 6.29 8.88 -3.95
CA THR A 97 6.09 9.23 -5.36
C THR A 97 6.45 10.68 -5.64
N ALA A 98 6.07 11.63 -4.76
CA ALA A 98 6.48 13.01 -4.92
C ALA A 98 7.99 13.21 -4.69
N GLY A 99 8.58 12.49 -3.74
CA GLY A 99 10.00 12.65 -3.39
C GLY A 99 10.97 11.89 -4.29
N VAL A 100 10.62 10.70 -4.77
CA VAL A 100 11.52 9.82 -5.53
C VAL A 100 10.92 9.45 -6.87
N GLY A 101 9.68 8.94 -6.89
CA GLY A 101 9.08 8.38 -8.11
C GLY A 101 9.02 9.36 -9.29
N ILE A 102 8.33 10.49 -9.12
CA ILE A 102 8.21 11.49 -10.19
C ILE A 102 9.56 12.15 -10.53
N PRO A 103 10.31 12.76 -9.59
CA PRO A 103 11.51 13.50 -9.95
C PRO A 103 12.63 12.62 -10.51
N ILE A 104 12.81 11.41 -9.98
CA ILE A 104 13.94 10.56 -10.36
C ILE A 104 13.52 9.52 -11.41
N LEU A 105 12.51 8.70 -11.15
CA LEU A 105 12.17 7.62 -12.09
C LEU A 105 11.52 8.13 -13.37
N VAL A 106 10.60 9.09 -13.26
CA VAL A 106 9.88 9.62 -14.42
C VAL A 106 10.65 10.75 -15.09
N LEU A 107 10.97 11.83 -14.38
CA LEU A 107 11.52 13.04 -14.99
C LEU A 107 13.00 12.90 -15.37
N GLN A 108 13.82 12.30 -14.50
CA GLN A 108 15.25 12.13 -14.78
C GLN A 108 15.54 10.92 -15.67
N HIS A 109 14.92 9.76 -15.39
CA HIS A 109 15.20 8.51 -16.12
C HIS A 109 14.24 8.21 -17.29
N GLY A 110 13.18 9.00 -17.45
CA GLY A 110 12.22 8.85 -18.55
C GLY A 110 11.28 7.66 -18.40
N GLY A 111 11.07 7.15 -17.18
CA GLY A 111 10.24 5.98 -16.90
C GLY A 111 8.74 6.23 -17.06
N ASN A 112 7.98 5.18 -17.37
CA ASN A 112 6.53 5.24 -17.51
C ASN A 112 5.82 5.48 -16.15
N PRO A 113 5.06 6.59 -15.98
CA PRO A 113 4.39 6.91 -14.72
C PRO A 113 3.32 5.90 -14.30
N ALA A 114 2.63 5.27 -15.26
CA ALA A 114 1.57 4.32 -14.96
C ALA A 114 2.15 3.02 -14.36
N VAL A 115 3.26 2.54 -14.93
CA VAL A 115 4.00 1.37 -14.41
C VAL A 115 4.60 1.69 -13.05
N MET A 116 5.20 2.87 -12.91
CA MET A 116 5.69 3.40 -11.63
C MET A 116 4.60 3.36 -10.55
N ALA A 117 3.43 3.93 -10.83
CA ALA A 117 2.34 4.02 -9.87
C ALA A 117 1.81 2.63 -9.48
N ALA A 118 1.58 1.76 -10.45
CA ALA A 118 1.00 0.44 -10.21
C ALA A 118 1.93 -0.46 -9.37
N ILE A 119 3.19 -0.61 -9.80
CA ILE A 119 4.15 -1.50 -9.12
C ILE A 119 4.69 -0.84 -7.84
N GLY A 120 4.79 0.49 -7.82
CA GLY A 120 5.13 1.25 -6.61
C GLY A 120 4.11 1.02 -5.50
N MET A 121 2.82 1.13 -5.82
CA MET A 121 1.75 0.86 -4.85
C MET A 121 1.76 -0.61 -4.39
N PHE A 122 2.00 -1.55 -5.31
CA PHE A 122 2.14 -2.97 -4.98
C PHE A 122 3.35 -3.25 -4.06
N SER A 123 4.46 -2.55 -4.26
CA SER A 123 5.63 -2.58 -3.37
C SER A 123 5.30 -2.03 -1.98
N GLY A 124 4.47 -0.99 -1.89
CA GLY A 124 3.94 -0.49 -0.61
C GLY A 124 3.13 -1.56 0.14
N TYR A 125 2.25 -2.29 -0.55
CA TYR A 125 1.49 -3.37 0.08
C TYR A 125 2.37 -4.52 0.60
N CYS A 126 3.52 -4.80 -0.05
CA CYS A 126 4.50 -5.73 0.51
C CYS A 126 4.95 -5.27 1.91
N GLY A 127 5.18 -3.97 2.10
CA GLY A 127 5.44 -3.38 3.41
C GLY A 127 4.29 -3.52 4.40
N THR A 128 3.04 -3.35 3.94
CA THR A 128 1.84 -3.49 4.79
C THR A 128 1.74 -4.88 5.43
N LEU A 129 2.09 -5.93 4.68
CA LEU A 129 2.11 -7.32 5.16
C LEU A 129 3.16 -7.57 6.25
N MET A 130 4.22 -6.74 6.30
CA MET A 130 5.38 -6.96 7.16
C MET A 130 5.38 -6.11 8.44
N THR A 131 4.35 -5.28 8.68
CA THR A 131 4.32 -4.35 9.83
C THR A 131 3.19 -4.61 10.82
N PRO A 132 3.43 -4.46 12.14
CA PRO A 132 2.36 -4.45 13.13
C PRO A 132 1.46 -3.21 13.01
N MET A 133 1.92 -2.12 12.38
CA MET A 133 1.14 -0.88 12.24
C MET A 133 -0.07 -1.03 11.31
N ALA A 134 -0.11 -2.07 10.47
CA ALA A 134 -1.20 -2.34 9.56
C ALA A 134 -2.40 -2.96 10.29
N ALA A 135 -3.19 -2.12 10.96
CA ALA A 135 -4.32 -2.57 11.79
C ALA A 135 -5.31 -3.45 11.01
N ASN A 136 -5.72 -3.00 9.81
CA ASN A 136 -6.74 -3.68 9.00
C ASN A 136 -6.27 -5.03 8.42
N PHE A 137 -4.95 -5.24 8.28
CA PHE A 137 -4.39 -6.43 7.63
C PHE A 137 -3.85 -7.44 8.64
N ASN A 138 -3.23 -6.97 9.73
CA ASN A 138 -2.44 -7.83 10.62
C ASN A 138 -3.03 -7.89 12.04
N ILE A 139 -3.50 -6.77 12.59
CA ILE A 139 -4.02 -6.74 13.97
C ILE A 139 -5.46 -7.26 14.04
N VAL A 140 -6.36 -6.74 13.21
CA VAL A 140 -7.79 -7.07 13.27
C VAL A 140 -8.03 -8.56 13.01
N PRO A 141 -7.45 -9.20 11.97
CA PRO A 141 -7.64 -10.63 11.77
C PRO A 141 -7.04 -11.48 12.89
N ALA A 142 -5.88 -11.10 13.44
CA ALA A 142 -5.27 -11.83 14.55
C ALA A 142 -6.13 -11.77 15.82
N ALA A 143 -6.76 -10.63 16.09
CA ALA A 143 -7.68 -10.46 17.20
C ALA A 143 -9.00 -11.22 17.00
N LEU A 144 -9.57 -11.17 15.80
CA LEU A 144 -10.81 -11.89 15.46
C LEU A 144 -10.64 -13.41 15.50
N LEU A 145 -9.45 -13.91 15.17
CA LEU A 145 -9.10 -15.33 15.22
C LEU A 145 -8.56 -15.78 16.58
N GLU A 146 -8.55 -14.88 17.58
CA GLU A 146 -8.03 -15.11 18.94
C GLU A 146 -6.66 -15.81 18.96
N LEU A 147 -5.77 -15.42 18.04
CA LEU A 147 -4.48 -16.08 17.90
C LEU A 147 -3.64 -15.87 19.17
N PRO A 148 -2.96 -16.91 19.69
CA PRO A 148 -2.12 -16.79 20.88
C PRO A 148 -0.93 -15.84 20.65
N ASP A 149 -0.45 -15.74 19.41
CA ASP A 149 0.55 -14.77 18.99
C ASP A 149 -0.07 -13.71 18.06
N LYS A 150 -0.12 -12.46 18.54
CA LYS A 150 -0.64 -11.30 17.80
C LYS A 150 0.14 -11.01 16.51
N ASN A 151 1.38 -11.50 16.40
CA ASN A 151 2.24 -11.32 15.23
C ASN A 151 2.30 -12.55 14.33
N ALA A 152 1.52 -13.61 14.60
CA ALA A 152 1.53 -14.85 13.82
C ALA A 152 1.23 -14.60 12.33
N VAL A 153 0.28 -13.70 12.04
CA VAL A 153 -0.09 -13.31 10.67
C VAL A 153 1.10 -12.68 9.96
N ILE A 154 1.80 -11.76 10.61
CA ILE A 154 2.99 -11.09 10.06
C ILE A 154 4.09 -12.11 9.77
N LYS A 155 4.39 -13.00 10.74
CA LYS A 155 5.41 -14.04 10.56
C LYS A 155 5.12 -14.95 9.36
N ALA A 156 3.86 -15.29 9.15
CA ALA A 156 3.44 -16.09 8.00
C ALA A 156 3.52 -15.31 6.67
N GLN A 157 3.27 -14.00 6.69
CA GLN A 157 3.24 -13.16 5.49
C GLN A 157 4.60 -12.59 5.09
N VAL A 158 5.54 -12.41 6.02
CA VAL A 158 6.87 -11.83 5.77
C VAL A 158 7.61 -12.53 4.62
N PRO A 159 7.70 -13.88 4.55
CA PRO A 159 8.37 -14.55 3.44
C PRO A 159 7.77 -14.17 2.08
N THR A 160 6.44 -14.13 1.99
CA THR A 160 5.71 -13.75 0.77
C THR A 160 5.91 -12.27 0.45
N GLY A 161 5.85 -11.39 1.44
CA GLY A 161 6.06 -9.95 1.28
C GLY A 161 7.46 -9.62 0.77
N VAL A 162 8.50 -10.27 1.32
CA VAL A 162 9.88 -10.10 0.87
C VAL A 162 10.07 -10.62 -0.56
N MET A 163 9.57 -11.82 -0.86
CA MET A 163 9.67 -12.39 -2.21
C MET A 163 8.97 -11.51 -3.26
N LEU A 164 7.75 -11.05 -2.98
CA LEU A 164 7.02 -10.15 -3.86
C LEU A 164 7.73 -8.82 -4.02
N LEU A 165 8.31 -8.26 -2.96
CA LEU A 165 9.08 -7.02 -3.04
C LEU A 165 10.30 -7.17 -3.96
N ILE A 166 11.02 -8.29 -3.88
CA ILE A 166 12.15 -8.58 -4.78
C ILE A 166 11.65 -8.68 -6.22
N VAL A 167 10.57 -9.43 -6.46
CA VAL A 167 9.96 -9.53 -7.80
C VAL A 167 9.55 -8.16 -8.32
N ASN A 168 8.99 -7.30 -7.47
CA ASN A 168 8.57 -5.95 -7.84
C ASN A 168 9.74 -5.04 -8.22
N VAL A 169 10.91 -5.17 -7.57
CA VAL A 169 12.13 -4.45 -7.98
C VAL A 169 12.46 -4.78 -9.44
N PHE A 170 12.48 -6.06 -9.79
CA PHE A 170 12.80 -6.50 -11.15
C PHE A 170 11.70 -6.14 -12.15
N LEU A 171 10.44 -6.38 -11.81
CA LEU A 171 9.31 -6.01 -12.68
C LEU A 171 9.29 -4.52 -12.96
N LEU A 172 9.53 -3.69 -11.95
CA LEU A 172 9.58 -2.24 -12.13
C LEU A 172 10.75 -1.85 -13.04
N TYR A 173 11.93 -2.42 -12.80
CA TYR A 173 13.10 -2.14 -13.61
C TYR A 173 12.91 -2.52 -15.08
N PHE A 174 12.34 -3.68 -15.38
CA PHE A 174 12.15 -4.12 -16.76
C PHE A 174 10.97 -3.44 -17.46
N LEU A 175 9.85 -3.22 -16.76
CA LEU A 175 8.63 -2.72 -17.40
C LEU A 175 8.56 -1.20 -17.51
N MET A 176 9.27 -0.47 -16.64
CA MET A 176 9.15 0.99 -16.60
C MET A 176 9.85 1.70 -17.76
N PHE A 177 10.91 1.09 -18.31
CA PHE A 177 11.77 1.68 -19.34
C PHE A 177 11.58 1.03 -20.72
N LEU A 178 10.48 0.31 -20.91
CA LEU A 178 10.02 -0.20 -22.20
C LEU A 178 9.39 0.90 -23.06
#